data_AF-A0A9P9Y5B1-F1
#
_entry.id   AF-A0A9P9Y5B1-F1
#
_cell.length_a   1.000
_cell.length_b   1.000
_cell.length_c   1.000
_cell.angle_alpha   90.00
_cell.angle_beta   90.00
_cell.angle_gamma   90.00
#
_symmetry.space_group_name_H-M   'P 1'
#
loop_
_entity.id
_entity.type
_entity.pdbx_description
1 polymer ?
#
loop_
_entity_poly.entity_id
_entity_poly.type
_entity_poly.pdbx_seq_one_letter_code
_entity_poly.pdbx_strand_id
1 'polypeptide(L)'
;MMASPARSAPADQQVGNSSKSPDGQDANDPNNTEDKARLTAEEKKQNHINSEHKRRQNIRDGFDRLCEIVPGLEGQGRSEGLVLKQTIAYMREQIRERRMMIEQLEAAGETVDPKLIEPLAAFEKYEAEHKDSDTPELDFELKAPKKGKGKKKSNVKDQQTREDTGNDDESGQDEVKQEPPHHDVSMG
;
A
#
# COMPACT_ATOMS: atom_id res chain seq x y z
N MET A 1 -20.75 -39.65 -25.84
CA MET A 1 -20.34 -39.44 -24.44
C MET A 1 -18.83 -39.45 -24.40
N MET A 2 -18.19 -38.27 -24.35
CA MET A 2 -16.73 -38.15 -24.33
C MET A 2 -16.33 -37.67 -22.93
N ALA A 3 -15.63 -38.53 -22.19
CA ALA A 3 -15.21 -38.27 -20.81
C ALA A 3 -14.03 -37.27 -20.82
N SER A 4 -14.19 -36.18 -20.06
CA SER A 4 -13.13 -35.21 -19.81
C SER A 4 -12.34 -35.61 -18.55
N PRO A 5 -11.00 -35.54 -18.55
CA PRO A 5 -10.19 -35.82 -17.36
C PRO A 5 -10.28 -34.68 -16.34
N ALA A 6 -10.45 -35.07 -15.07
CA ALA A 6 -10.52 -34.19 -13.91
C ALA A 6 -9.23 -33.35 -13.75
N ARG A 7 -9.42 -32.07 -13.47
CA ARG A 7 -8.37 -31.10 -13.18
C ARG A 7 -8.03 -31.18 -11.70
N SER A 8 -6.83 -31.66 -11.38
CA SER A 8 -6.31 -31.78 -10.01
C SER A 8 -6.13 -30.40 -9.36
N ALA A 9 -6.65 -30.26 -8.14
CA ALA A 9 -6.42 -29.13 -7.24
C ALA A 9 -5.08 -29.25 -6.52
N PRO A 10 -4.43 -28.13 -6.15
CA PRO A 10 -3.52 -28.12 -5.01
C PRO A 10 -4.25 -27.59 -3.77
N ALA A 11 -4.35 -28.46 -2.77
CA ALA A 11 -4.83 -28.15 -1.43
C ALA A 11 -3.80 -27.28 -0.69
N ASP A 12 -4.25 -26.13 -0.19
CA ASP A 12 -3.47 -25.21 0.63
C ASP A 12 -3.48 -25.72 2.09
N GLN A 13 -2.39 -26.37 2.51
CA GLN A 13 -2.22 -26.91 3.85
C GLN A 13 -1.60 -25.86 4.78
N GLN A 14 -2.44 -25.31 5.65
CA GLN A 14 -2.25 -25.19 7.11
C GLN A 14 -0.80 -25.01 7.60
N VAL A 15 -0.37 -23.76 7.80
CA VAL A 15 0.85 -23.43 8.54
C VAL A 15 0.62 -23.58 10.06
N GLY A 16 0.94 -24.76 10.56
CA GLY A 16 1.07 -25.05 11.98
C GLY A 16 2.42 -24.58 12.52
N ASN A 17 2.37 -23.72 13.53
CA ASN A 17 3.51 -23.21 14.29
C ASN A 17 4.31 -24.38 14.91
N SER A 18 5.62 -24.46 14.67
CA SER A 18 6.51 -25.42 15.36
C SER A 18 7.91 -24.85 15.53
N SER A 19 8.10 -24.18 16.66
CA SER A 19 9.39 -23.88 17.26
C SER A 19 10.02 -25.16 17.81
N LYS A 20 11.03 -25.71 17.12
CA LYS A 20 11.96 -26.67 17.69
C LYS A 20 13.30 -26.63 16.94
N SER A 21 14.31 -26.02 17.56
CA SER A 21 15.71 -26.20 17.15
C SER A 21 16.20 -27.58 17.60
N PRO A 22 16.97 -28.30 16.77
CA PRO A 22 17.95 -29.25 17.27
C PRO A 22 19.37 -28.74 16.99
N ASP A 23 20.17 -28.78 18.03
CA ASP A 23 21.62 -28.56 18.04
C ASP A 23 22.31 -29.92 17.77
N GLY A 24 23.43 -29.90 17.04
CA GLY A 24 24.50 -30.90 17.18
C GLY A 24 24.50 -32.18 16.31
N GLN A 25 25.45 -32.19 15.36
CA GLN A 25 26.33 -33.32 14.96
C GLN A 25 25.77 -34.47 14.10
N ASP A 26 26.14 -34.47 12.81
CA ASP A 26 26.78 -35.63 12.18
C ASP A 26 27.77 -35.15 11.11
N ALA A 27 28.89 -35.84 10.99
CA ALA A 27 30.00 -35.52 10.12
C ALA A 27 30.18 -36.62 9.08
N ASN A 28 30.53 -36.21 7.86
CA ASN A 28 31.25 -36.99 6.84
C ASN A 28 30.38 -37.74 5.79
N ASP A 29 29.86 -36.99 4.81
CA ASP A 29 29.59 -37.49 3.45
C ASP A 29 30.26 -36.55 2.44
N PRO A 30 31.26 -37.00 1.66
CA PRO A 30 31.98 -36.16 0.72
C PRO A 30 31.26 -35.98 -0.64
N ASN A 31 29.98 -36.34 -0.76
CA ASN A 31 29.29 -36.36 -2.06
C ASN A 31 27.93 -35.64 -2.12
N ASN A 32 27.67 -34.68 -1.22
CA ASN A 32 26.45 -33.87 -1.28
C ASN A 32 26.72 -32.36 -1.23
N THR A 33 27.24 -31.80 -2.31
CA THR A 33 27.25 -30.36 -2.57
C THR A 33 25.87 -29.81 -2.99
N GLU A 34 24.78 -30.45 -2.57
CA GLU A 34 23.40 -30.00 -2.76
C GLU A 34 22.62 -29.88 -1.43
N ASP A 35 23.34 -29.95 -0.31
CA ASP A 35 22.82 -29.52 0.98
C ASP A 35 22.70 -28.00 0.96
N LYS A 36 21.48 -27.54 0.66
CA LYS A 36 20.91 -26.22 0.95
C LYS A 36 21.62 -25.59 2.15
N ALA A 37 22.69 -24.86 1.86
CA ALA A 37 23.47 -24.20 2.87
C ALA A 37 22.52 -23.29 3.64
N ARG A 38 22.51 -23.42 4.97
CA ARG A 38 21.89 -22.43 5.85
C ARG A 38 22.34 -21.07 5.33
N LEU A 39 21.38 -20.20 4.98
CA LEU A 39 21.61 -18.85 4.48
C LEU A 39 22.84 -18.26 5.18
N THR A 40 23.87 -17.93 4.40
CA THR A 40 25.07 -17.28 4.93
C THR A 40 24.67 -16.02 5.70
N ALA A 41 25.51 -15.54 6.61
CA ALA A 41 25.21 -14.32 7.37
C ALA A 41 24.89 -13.13 6.44
N GLU A 42 25.57 -13.06 5.29
CA GLU A 42 25.32 -12.05 4.26
C GLU A 42 24.00 -12.30 3.52
N GLU A 43 23.71 -13.52 3.08
CA GLU A 43 22.42 -13.84 2.43
C GLU A 43 21.23 -13.62 3.36
N LYS A 44 21.36 -13.93 4.65
CA LYS A 44 20.32 -13.66 5.65
C LYS A 44 20.06 -12.17 5.80
N LYS A 45 21.12 -11.35 5.80
CA LYS A 45 21.01 -9.89 5.84
C LYS A 45 20.32 -9.36 4.59
N GLN A 46 20.72 -9.82 3.40
CA GLN A 46 20.06 -9.42 2.14
C GLN A 46 18.60 -9.86 2.10
N ASN A 47 18.30 -11.09 2.54
CA ASN A 47 16.93 -11.59 2.60
C ASN A 47 16.06 -10.78 3.57
N HIS A 48 16.60 -10.37 4.73
CA HIS A 48 15.88 -9.51 5.68
C HIS A 48 15.55 -8.15 5.05
N ILE A 49 16.52 -7.50 4.40
CA ILE A 49 16.31 -6.22 3.73
C ILE A 49 15.23 -6.34 2.65
N ASN A 50 15.34 -7.34 1.79
CA ASN A 50 14.40 -7.59 0.70
C ASN A 50 12.99 -7.91 1.20
N SER A 51 12.89 -8.77 2.22
CA SER A 51 11.61 -9.13 2.83
C SER A 51 10.93 -7.92 3.46
N GLU A 52 11.68 -7.04 4.13
CA GLU A 52 11.15 -5.82 4.71
C GLU A 52 10.77 -4.79 3.64
N HIS A 53 11.54 -4.67 2.56
CA HIS A 53 11.18 -3.81 1.42
C HIS A 53 9.87 -4.26 0.78
N LYS A 54 9.73 -5.57 0.53
CA LYS A 54 8.50 -6.16 0.01
C LYS A 54 7.32 -5.94 0.97
N ARG A 55 7.52 -6.16 2.27
CA ARG A 55 6.50 -5.90 3.29
C ARG A 55 6.04 -4.45 3.26
N ARG A 56 6.97 -3.49 3.21
CA ARG A 56 6.66 -2.05 3.15
C ARG A 56 5.95 -1.66 1.86
N GLN A 57 6.35 -2.24 0.72
CA GLN A 57 5.67 -2.01 -0.56
C GLN A 57 4.22 -2.48 -0.48
N ASN A 58 3.98 -3.72 -0.01
CA ASN A 58 2.63 -4.26 0.13
C ASN A 58 1.74 -3.41 1.03
N ILE A 59 2.29 -2.86 2.12
CA ILE A 59 1.54 -1.95 3.01
C ILE A 59 1.15 -0.68 2.25
N ARG A 60 2.09 -0.06 1.52
CA ARG A 60 1.82 1.15 0.72
C ARG A 60 0.77 0.91 -0.35
N ASP A 61 0.89 -0.18 -1.10
CA ASP A 61 -0.09 -0.57 -2.11
C ASP A 61 -1.48 -0.80 -1.49
N GLY A 62 -1.53 -1.31 -0.24
CA GLY A 62 -2.77 -1.43 0.52
C GLY A 62 -3.42 -0.09 0.86
N PHE A 63 -2.62 0.91 1.27
CA PHE A 63 -3.12 2.27 1.53
C PHE A 63 -3.57 2.98 0.27
N ASP A 64 -2.88 2.78 -0.85
CA ASP A 64 -3.29 3.34 -2.14
C ASP A 64 -4.65 2.77 -2.56
N ARG A 65 -4.88 1.47 -2.42
CA ARG A 65 -6.20 0.84 -2.66
C ARG A 65 -7.29 1.36 -1.72
N LEU A 66 -6.98 1.62 -0.45
CA LEU A 66 -7.95 2.24 0.46
C LEU A 66 -8.35 3.63 -0.02
N CYS A 67 -7.40 4.42 -0.52
CA CYS A 67 -7.66 5.75 -1.05
C CYS A 67 -8.49 5.75 -2.34
N GLU A 68 -8.45 4.67 -3.13
CA GLU A 68 -9.30 4.48 -4.31
C GLU A 68 -10.77 4.17 -3.93
N ILE A 69 -10.99 3.43 -2.84
CA ILE A 69 -12.33 3.00 -2.41
C ILE A 69 -13.04 4.10 -1.61
N VAL A 70 -12.29 4.84 -0.78
CA VAL A 70 -12.86 5.83 0.14
C VAL A 70 -12.98 7.18 -0.57
N PRO A 71 -14.19 7.73 -0.74
CA PRO A 71 -14.39 9.00 -1.44
C PRO A 71 -13.60 10.15 -0.81
N GLY A 72 -12.89 10.91 -1.66
CA GLY A 72 -12.17 12.11 -1.24
C GLY A 72 -10.77 11.89 -0.67
N LEU A 73 -10.24 10.66 -0.70
CA LEU A 73 -8.88 10.34 -0.24
C LEU A 73 -7.85 10.17 -1.38
N GLU A 74 -8.22 10.46 -2.63
CA GLU A 74 -7.32 10.31 -3.78
C GLU A 74 -5.99 11.05 -3.56
N GLY A 75 -4.87 10.33 -3.70
CA GLY A 75 -3.53 10.90 -3.49
C GLY A 75 -3.13 11.12 -2.03
N GLN A 76 -3.95 10.73 -1.04
CA GLN A 76 -3.63 10.86 0.39
C GLN A 76 -2.99 9.61 1.02
N GLY A 77 -2.55 8.63 0.22
CA GLY A 77 -1.96 7.37 0.69
C GLY A 77 -0.71 7.50 1.59
N ARG A 78 -0.16 8.71 1.73
CA ARG A 78 0.97 9.02 2.62
C ARG A 78 0.56 9.50 4.02
N SER A 79 -0.72 9.73 4.26
CA SER A 79 -1.24 10.19 5.56
C SER A 79 -1.98 9.06 6.28
N GLU A 80 -1.24 8.06 6.76
CA GLU A 80 -1.78 6.81 7.33
C GLU A 80 -2.93 7.04 8.33
N GLY A 81 -2.73 7.90 9.34
CA GLY A 81 -3.76 8.17 10.36
C GLY A 81 -5.02 8.84 9.79
N LEU A 82 -4.88 9.73 8.80
CA LEU A 82 -6.01 10.36 8.12
C LEU A 82 -6.80 9.33 7.31
N VAL A 83 -6.09 8.49 6.55
CA VAL A 83 -6.71 7.44 5.72
C VAL A 83 -7.49 6.48 6.59
N LEU A 84 -6.91 5.98 7.68
CA LEU A 84 -7.60 5.06 8.60
C LEU A 84 -8.85 5.71 9.22
N LYS A 85 -8.74 6.94 9.72
CA LYS A 85 -9.89 7.66 10.32
C LYS A 85 -11.03 7.86 9.32
N GLN A 86 -10.71 8.34 8.13
CA GLN A 86 -11.72 8.60 7.09
C GLN A 86 -12.33 7.30 6.57
N THR A 87 -11.54 6.22 6.52
CA THR A 87 -12.04 4.87 6.18
C THR A 87 -13.07 4.39 7.20
N ILE A 88 -12.81 4.55 8.51
CA ILE A 88 -13.77 4.19 9.57
C ILE A 88 -15.06 5.03 9.43
N ALA A 89 -14.93 6.34 9.21
CA ALA A 89 -16.07 7.21 9.01
C ALA A 89 -16.92 6.77 7.81
N TYR A 90 -16.27 6.42 6.70
CA TYR A 90 -16.94 5.91 5.51
C TYR A 90 -17.62 4.56 5.76
N MET A 91 -16.98 3.61 6.45
CA MET A 91 -17.61 2.33 6.82
C MET A 91 -18.88 2.54 7.66
N ARG A 92 -18.86 3.46 8.63
CA ARG A 92 -20.04 3.82 9.43
C ARG A 92 -21.16 4.42 8.57
N GLU A 93 -20.82 5.27 7.59
CA GLU A 93 -21.78 5.80 6.61
C GLU A 93 -22.43 4.68 5.80
N GLN A 94 -21.62 3.77 5.22
CA GLN A 94 -22.11 2.66 4.40
C GLN A 94 -23.03 1.72 5.18
N ILE A 95 -22.75 1.50 6.46
CA ILE A 95 -23.64 0.73 7.36
C ILE A 95 -24.99 1.45 7.54
N ARG A 96 -24.98 2.77 7.71
CA ARG A 96 -26.21 3.56 7.84
C ARG A 96 -27.02 3.54 6.55
N GLU A 97 -26.38 3.75 5.40
CA GLU A 97 -27.02 3.68 4.09
C GLU A 97 -27.66 2.30 3.87
N ARG A 98 -26.95 1.22 4.21
CA ARG A 98 -27.48 -0.14 4.12
C ARG A 98 -28.73 -0.34 4.98
N ARG A 99 -28.78 0.21 6.21
CA ARG A 99 -29.98 0.16 7.05
C ARG A 99 -31.15 0.88 6.40
N MET A 100 -30.91 2.10 5.89
CA MET A 100 -31.94 2.87 5.22
C MET A 100 -32.51 2.15 4.00
N MET A 101 -31.67 1.47 3.21
CA MET A 101 -32.12 0.67 2.07
C MET A 101 -33.00 -0.51 2.51
N ILE A 102 -32.62 -1.21 3.58
CA ILE A 102 -33.41 -2.33 4.11
C ILE A 102 -34.77 -1.84 4.62
N GLU A 103 -34.79 -0.76 5.40
CA GLU A 103 -36.02 -0.15 5.90
C GLU A 103 -36.95 0.27 4.75
N GLN A 104 -36.40 0.81 3.66
CA GLN A 104 -37.18 1.16 2.47
C GLN A 104 -37.79 -0.08 1.78
N LEU A 105 -37.05 -1.18 1.69
CA LEU A 105 -37.54 -2.44 1.13
C LEU A 105 -38.65 -3.04 2.00
N GLU A 106 -38.46 -3.06 3.32
CA GLU A 106 -39.47 -3.53 4.27
C GLU A 106 -40.73 -2.66 4.23
N ALA A 107 -40.58 -1.33 4.14
CA ALA A 107 -41.69 -0.39 4.00
C ALA A 107 -42.45 -0.57 2.67
N ALA A 108 -41.76 -1.00 1.60
CA ALA A 108 -42.36 -1.39 0.34
C ALA A 108 -43.05 -2.77 0.40
N GLY A 109 -42.92 -3.51 1.51
CA GLY A 109 -43.48 -4.83 1.73
C GLY A 109 -42.62 -5.97 1.15
N GLU A 110 -41.38 -5.68 0.76
CA GLU A 110 -40.43 -6.70 0.29
C GLU A 110 -39.71 -7.33 1.48
N THR A 111 -39.53 -8.66 1.41
CA THR A 111 -38.77 -9.39 2.44
C THR A 111 -37.29 -9.40 2.07
N VAL A 112 -36.44 -8.87 2.94
CA VAL A 112 -34.99 -8.86 2.76
C VAL A 112 -34.38 -10.17 3.28
N ASP A 113 -33.43 -10.75 2.54
CA ASP A 113 -32.73 -11.97 2.95
C ASP A 113 -32.06 -11.76 4.34
N PRO A 114 -32.31 -12.64 5.32
CA PRO A 114 -31.68 -12.59 6.64
C PRO A 114 -30.15 -12.45 6.62
N LYS A 115 -29.47 -13.00 5.60
CA LYS A 115 -28.00 -12.84 5.43
C LYS A 115 -27.56 -11.38 5.28
N LEU A 116 -28.46 -10.51 4.84
CA LEU A 116 -28.22 -9.08 4.71
C LEU A 116 -28.57 -8.29 5.98
N ILE A 117 -29.31 -8.89 6.91
CA ILE A 117 -29.76 -8.25 8.14
C ILE A 117 -28.86 -8.65 9.31
N GLU A 118 -28.48 -9.93 9.43
CA GLU A 118 -27.66 -10.46 10.53
C GLU A 118 -26.36 -9.68 10.77
N PRO A 119 -25.54 -9.35 9.74
CA PRO A 119 -24.32 -8.58 9.96
C PRO A 119 -24.57 -7.17 10.50
N LEU A 120 -25.69 -6.55 10.14
CA LEU A 120 -26.06 -5.22 10.64
C LEU A 120 -26.47 -5.28 12.11
N ALA A 121 -27.28 -6.27 12.48
CA ALA A 121 -27.69 -6.49 13.86
C ALA A 121 -26.49 -6.81 14.76
N ALA A 122 -25.54 -7.62 14.27
CA ALA A 122 -24.29 -7.90 14.97
C ALA A 122 -23.46 -6.63 15.22
N PHE A 123 -23.37 -5.74 14.22
CA PHE A 123 -22.68 -4.47 14.34
C PHE A 123 -23.36 -3.51 15.32
N GLU A 124 -24.69 -3.44 15.34
CA GLU A 124 -25.47 -2.65 16.31
C GLU A 124 -25.20 -3.08 17.74
N LYS A 125 -25.20 -4.40 17.97
CA LYS A 125 -24.89 -4.97 19.28
C LYS A 125 -23.48 -4.59 19.72
N TYR A 126 -22.49 -4.71 18.83
CA TYR A 126 -21.11 -4.34 19.10
C TYR A 126 -20.98 -2.84 19.48
N GLU A 127 -21.54 -1.94 18.69
CA GLU A 127 -21.52 -0.50 18.97
C GLU A 127 -22.27 -0.16 20.27
N ALA A 128 -23.38 -0.86 20.58
CA ALA A 128 -24.12 -0.66 21.83
C ALA A 128 -23.33 -1.07 23.07
N GLU A 129 -22.49 -2.09 22.97
CA GLU A 129 -21.60 -2.56 24.04
C GLU A 129 -20.32 -1.72 24.17
N HIS A 130 -19.91 -1.01 23.11
CA HIS A 130 -18.64 -0.25 23.04
C HIS A 130 -18.84 1.27 22.88
N LYS A 131 -20.00 1.80 23.31
CA LYS A 131 -20.44 3.20 23.14
C LYS A 131 -19.45 4.28 23.60
N ASP A 132 -18.51 3.96 24.50
CA ASP A 132 -17.69 4.95 25.20
C ASP A 132 -16.19 4.96 24.81
N SER A 133 -15.69 4.03 23.97
CA SER A 133 -14.23 3.92 23.71
C SER A 133 -13.75 4.40 22.33
N ASP A 134 -14.61 4.40 21.30
CA ASP A 134 -14.18 4.50 19.89
C ASP A 134 -14.67 5.77 19.16
N THR A 135 -15.15 6.79 19.88
CA THR A 135 -15.27 8.14 19.34
C THR A 135 -14.04 8.95 19.71
N PRO A 136 -12.99 8.96 18.87
CA PRO A 136 -12.01 10.01 18.97
C PRO A 136 -12.72 11.29 18.54
N GLU A 137 -13.09 12.11 19.52
CA GLU A 137 -13.46 13.52 19.36
C GLU A 137 -12.23 14.23 18.75
N LEU A 138 -12.09 14.09 17.44
CA LEU A 138 -11.00 14.66 16.67
C LEU A 138 -11.60 15.76 15.82
N ASP A 139 -11.73 16.91 16.48
CA ASP A 139 -12.07 18.22 15.94
C ASP A 139 -11.03 18.62 14.89
N PHE A 140 -11.16 18.10 13.68
CA PHE A 140 -10.50 18.65 12.51
C PHE A 140 -11.58 19.16 11.57
N GLU A 141 -11.93 20.42 11.78
CA GLU A 141 -12.89 21.16 10.97
C GLU A 141 -12.44 21.13 9.51
N LEU A 142 -13.10 20.30 8.70
CA LEU A 142 -12.93 20.26 7.24
C LEU A 142 -13.33 21.64 6.70
N LYS A 143 -12.34 22.51 6.49
CA LYS A 143 -12.53 23.78 5.80
C LYS A 143 -12.94 23.49 4.36
N ALA A 144 -14.24 23.60 4.07
CA ALA A 144 -14.76 23.46 2.72
C ALA A 144 -14.01 24.39 1.74
N PRO A 145 -13.68 23.92 0.51
CA PRO A 145 -13.02 24.75 -0.48
C PRO A 145 -13.93 25.94 -0.85
N LYS A 146 -13.44 27.15 -0.62
CA LYS A 146 -14.15 28.38 -0.99
C LYS A 146 -14.29 28.43 -2.51
N LYS A 147 -15.51 28.24 -3.01
CA LYS A 147 -15.85 28.52 -4.42
C LYS A 147 -15.45 29.96 -4.75
N GLY A 148 -14.51 30.10 -5.68
CA GLY A 148 -14.00 31.38 -6.16
C GLY A 148 -15.11 32.24 -6.75
N LYS A 149 -15.18 33.50 -6.30
CA LYS A 149 -15.83 34.56 -7.07
C LYS A 149 -14.76 35.29 -7.85
N GLY A 150 -14.72 35.04 -9.16
CA GLY A 150 -13.95 35.83 -10.11
C GLY A 150 -14.36 37.30 -10.00
N LYS A 151 -13.42 38.16 -9.62
CA LYS A 151 -13.51 39.60 -9.84
C LYS A 151 -12.44 39.96 -10.88
N LYS A 152 -12.87 40.13 -12.12
CA LYS A 152 -12.13 40.92 -13.11
C LYS A 152 -12.05 42.35 -12.58
N LYS A 153 -10.83 42.87 -12.36
CA LYS A 153 -10.53 44.30 -12.54
C LYS A 153 -9.12 44.44 -13.09
N SER A 154 -9.09 45.03 -14.28
CA SER A 154 -7.97 45.72 -14.89
C SER A 154 -7.34 46.73 -13.93
N ASN A 155 -6.01 46.83 -13.90
CA ASN A 155 -5.38 48.11 -14.22
C ASN A 155 -3.93 47.95 -14.69
N VAL A 156 -3.68 48.62 -15.81
CA VAL A 156 -2.38 49.01 -16.35
C VAL A 156 -1.71 49.98 -15.37
N LYS A 157 -0.39 49.88 -15.14
CA LYS A 157 0.59 50.93 -15.47
C LYS A 157 1.99 50.68 -14.86
N ASP A 158 2.96 50.63 -15.78
CA ASP A 158 4.38 51.06 -15.76
C ASP A 158 5.22 51.03 -14.47
N GLN A 159 6.38 50.37 -14.59
CA GLN A 159 7.76 50.94 -14.53
C GLN A 159 8.73 49.75 -14.28
N GLN A 160 9.47 49.25 -15.27
CA GLN A 160 10.75 49.77 -15.79
C GLN A 160 11.90 49.70 -14.78
N THR A 161 12.77 48.69 -14.93
CA THR A 161 14.25 48.69 -14.80
C THR A 161 14.76 47.25 -14.96
N ARG A 162 15.43 46.94 -16.08
CA ARG A 162 16.90 46.80 -16.26
C ARG A 162 17.44 45.46 -15.73
N GLU A 163 17.91 44.61 -16.66
CA GLU A 163 19.29 44.07 -16.72
C GLU A 163 19.48 42.92 -15.70
N ASP A 164 20.08 41.77 -15.93
CA ASP A 164 21.18 41.35 -16.78
C ASP A 164 21.28 39.80 -16.64
N THR A 165 21.87 39.12 -17.65
CA THR A 165 22.57 37.81 -17.63
C THR A 165 22.18 36.71 -16.61
N GLY A 166 22.00 35.44 -16.93
CA GLY A 166 22.42 34.66 -18.08
C GLY A 166 22.04 33.20 -17.85
N ASN A 167 21.81 32.50 -18.95
CA ASN A 167 21.89 31.05 -19.02
C ASN A 167 23.33 30.65 -18.70
N ASP A 168 23.54 29.78 -17.72
CA ASP A 168 24.72 28.94 -17.70
C ASP A 168 24.29 27.48 -17.56
N ASP A 169 24.49 26.81 -18.68
CA ASP A 169 24.39 25.40 -18.99
C ASP A 169 25.59 24.71 -18.33
N GLU A 170 25.41 24.05 -17.18
CA GLU A 170 26.49 23.25 -16.59
C GLU A 170 26.35 21.80 -17.02
N SER A 171 26.76 21.58 -18.27
CA SER A 171 27.07 20.28 -18.85
C SER A 171 28.16 19.56 -18.06
N GLY A 172 27.98 18.25 -17.87
CA GLY A 172 28.84 17.39 -17.08
C GLY A 172 30.29 17.28 -17.54
N GLN A 173 31.14 16.93 -16.58
CA GLN A 173 32.49 16.43 -16.79
C GLN A 173 32.69 15.19 -15.90
N ASP A 174 32.31 14.02 -16.41
CA ASP A 174 32.88 12.75 -15.97
C ASP A 174 34.14 12.50 -16.83
N GLU A 175 35.28 12.95 -16.32
CA GLU A 175 36.60 12.74 -16.94
C GLU A 175 37.06 11.30 -16.68
N VAL A 176 36.62 10.36 -17.51
CA VAL A 176 37.18 9.00 -17.60
C VAL A 176 38.53 9.08 -18.32
N LYS A 177 39.62 9.06 -17.55
CA LYS A 177 40.97 8.88 -18.07
C LYS A 177 41.08 7.52 -18.76
N GLN A 178 41.14 7.54 -20.09
CA GLN A 178 41.52 6.40 -20.92
C GLN A 178 43.05 6.27 -20.90
N GLU A 179 43.54 5.15 -20.39
CA GLU A 179 44.93 4.72 -20.52
C GLU A 179 45.24 4.35 -21.99
N PRO A 180 46.43 4.68 -22.53
CA PRO A 180 46.80 4.33 -23.91
C PRO A 180 47.17 2.85 -24.06
N PRO A 181 46.90 2.22 -25.22
CA PRO A 181 47.16 0.80 -25.44
C PRO A 181 48.65 0.50 -25.62
N HIS A 182 49.14 -0.50 -24.89
CA HIS A 182 50.45 -1.12 -25.06
C HIS A 182 50.56 -1.73 -26.48
N HIS A 183 51.45 -1.18 -27.31
CA HIS A 183 51.85 -1.81 -28.56
C HIS A 183 52.94 -2.84 -28.26
N ASP A 184 52.61 -4.10 -28.54
CA ASP A 184 53.48 -5.26 -28.49
C ASP A 184 54.58 -5.12 -29.56
N VAL A 185 55.82 -4.89 -29.13
CA VAL A 185 56.99 -4.90 -30.00
C VAL A 185 57.57 -6.31 -29.96
N SER A 186 57.16 -7.09 -30.96
CA SER A 186 57.84 -8.32 -31.35
C SER A 186 59.28 -8.00 -31.76
N MET A 187 60.24 -8.53 -30.99
CA MET A 187 61.64 -8.68 -31.38
C MET A 187 62.07 -10.12 -31.05
N GLY A 188 62.62 -10.82 -32.05
CA GLY A 188 63.34 -12.08 -31.88
C GLY A 188 62.79 -13.22 -32.72
#